data_AF-A0A2J6GZ09-F1
#
_entry.id   AF-A0A2J6GZ09-F1
#
_cell.length_a   1.000
_cell.length_b   1.000
_cell.length_c   1.000
_cell.angle_alpha   90.00
_cell.angle_beta   90.00
_cell.angle_gamma   90.00
#
_symmetry.space_group_name_H-M   'P 1'
#
loop_
_entity.id
_entity.type
_entity.pdbx_description
1 polymer ?
#
loop_
_entity_poly.entity_id
_entity_poly.type
_entity_poly.pdbx_seq_one_letter_code
_entity_poly.pdbx_strand_id
1 'polypeptide(L)' 'MGCDTACRATTNRKDNTCTTCGSTNTYGMSRVVWYYSIIENWNSSKQAEFKDRQKGDYKLGIQKDRVLEKVQEVIIVE' A
#
# COMPACT_ATOMS: atom_id res chain seq x y z
N MET A 1 2.28 8.80 5.73
CA MET A 1 2.25 9.66 6.94
C MET A 1 2.05 11.10 6.51
N GLY A 2 1.19 11.83 7.21
CA GLY A 2 1.08 13.28 7.05
C GLY A 2 1.90 13.99 8.11
N CYS A 3 2.55 15.08 7.73
CA CYS A 3 3.15 16.03 8.66
C CYS A 3 2.14 17.14 8.99
N ASP A 4 2.38 17.88 10.07
CA ASP A 4 1.48 18.94 10.53
C ASP A 4 1.15 20.01 9.47
N THR A 5 0.18 20.86 9.79
CA THR A 5 -0.37 21.88 8.89
C THR A 5 0.60 23.02 8.56
N ALA A 6 1.70 23.19 9.31
CA ALA A 6 2.76 24.13 8.98
C ALA A 6 3.69 23.54 7.91
N CYS A 7 4.00 22.27 8.04
CA CYS A 7 4.90 21.53 7.14
C CYS A 7 4.22 21.08 5.84
N ARG A 8 2.95 20.66 5.90
CA ARG A 8 2.10 20.20 4.79
C ARG A 8 2.70 19.13 3.87
N ALA A 9 3.76 18.49 4.32
CA ALA A 9 4.40 17.39 3.61
C ALA A 9 3.66 16.07 3.88
N THR A 10 3.69 15.18 2.89
CA THR A 10 3.32 13.77 3.05
C THR A 10 4.54 12.92 2.74
N THR A 11 4.76 11.88 3.53
CA THR A 11 5.89 10.96 3.35
C THR A 11 5.42 9.52 3.40
N ASN A 12 6.17 8.63 2.74
CA ASN A 12 5.88 7.19 2.72
C ASN A 12 6.49 6.44 3.90
N ARG A 13 7.14 7.14 4.85
CA ARG A 13 7.72 6.52 6.05
C ARG A 13 6.72 6.54 7.21
N LYS A 14 6.82 5.53 8.07
CA LYS A 14 6.07 5.45 9.32
C LYS A 14 7.04 5.74 10.46
N ASP A 15 7.30 7.03 10.67
CA ASP A 15 8.20 7.54 11.71
C ASP A 15 7.41 8.46 12.66
N ASN A 16 7.90 8.69 13.87
CA ASN A 16 7.29 9.66 14.80
C ASN A 16 7.79 11.09 14.56
N THR A 17 8.50 11.31 13.46
CA THR A 17 9.12 12.60 13.12
C THR A 17 9.09 12.78 11.62
N CYS A 18 8.63 13.95 11.17
CA CYS A 18 8.57 14.29 9.76
C CYS A 18 9.97 14.46 9.18
N THR A 19 10.33 13.65 8.19
CA THR A 19 11.65 13.72 7.53
C THR A 19 11.87 14.99 6.71
N THR A 20 10.81 15.75 6.41
CA THR A 20 10.89 16.98 5.61
C THR A 20 11.22 18.22 6.44
N CYS A 21 10.64 18.33 7.63
CA CYS A 21 10.71 19.54 8.46
C CYS A 21 11.10 19.27 9.93
N GLY A 22 11.29 18.01 10.33
CA GLY A 22 11.67 17.63 11.70
C GLY A 22 10.53 17.69 12.72
N SER A 23 9.30 18.04 12.33
CA SER A 23 8.17 18.08 13.25
C SER A 23 7.85 16.70 13.84
N THR A 24 7.59 16.65 15.15
CA THR A 24 7.08 15.46 15.85
C THR A 24 5.55 15.36 15.81
N ASN A 25 4.87 16.38 15.27
CA ASN A 25 3.43 16.36 15.08
C ASN A 25 3.09 15.71 13.73
N THR A 26 2.99 14.38 13.76
CA THR A 26 2.74 13.54 12.58
C THR A 26 1.51 12.65 12.79
N TYR A 27 0.82 12.29 11.70
CA TYR A 27 -0.39 11.44 11.75
C TYR A 27 -0.37 10.34 10.67
N GLY A 28 -1.09 9.26 10.97
CA GLY A 28 -1.31 8.14 10.07
C GLY A 28 -2.13 8.55 8.85
N MET A 29 -1.69 8.14 7.67
CA MET A 29 -2.47 8.30 6.45
C MET A 29 -2.45 7.01 5.65
N SER A 30 -3.61 6.66 5.10
CA SER A 30 -3.75 5.54 4.18
C SER A 30 -4.79 5.87 3.11
N ARG A 31 -4.72 5.17 1.99
CA ARG A 31 -5.60 5.39 0.84
C ARG A 31 -6.91 4.64 1.03
N VAL A 32 -8.02 5.36 0.92
CA VAL A 32 -9.37 4.79 0.83
C VAL A 32 -9.88 5.05 -0.58
N VAL A 33 -10.03 3.97 -1.35
CA VAL A 33 -10.43 3.99 -2.76
C VAL A 33 -9.51 4.89 -3.61
N TRP A 34 -9.85 6.16 -3.80
CA TRP A 34 -9.13 7.10 -4.68
C TRP A 34 -8.38 8.21 -3.95
N TYR A 35 -8.58 8.42 -2.63
CA TYR A 35 -7.95 9.52 -1.89
C TYR A 35 -7.22 9.04 -0.63
N TYR A 36 -6.22 9.82 -0.21
CA TYR A 36 -5.57 9.64 1.09
C TYR A 36 -6.43 10.26 2.19
N SER A 37 -6.55 9.55 3.29
CA SER A 37 -7.28 10.03 4.47
C SER A 37 -6.51 9.74 5.74
N ILE A 38 -6.81 10.51 6.79
CA ILE A 38 -6.19 10.42 8.11
C ILE A 38 -6.80 9.23 8.84
N ILE A 39 -5.96 8.29 9.28
CA ILE A 39 -6.38 7.02 9.87
C ILE A 39 -7.08 7.26 11.22
N GLU A 40 -6.59 8.22 11.98
CA GLU A 40 -7.12 8.63 13.29
C GLU A 40 -8.56 9.15 13.19
N ASN A 41 -8.97 9.66 12.02
CA ASN A 41 -10.33 10.14 11.76
C ASN A 41 -11.29 9.03 11.26
N TRP A 42 -10.80 7.81 11.06
CA TRP A 42 -11.65 6.70 10.64
C TRP A 42 -12.52 6.19 11.79
N ASN A 43 -13.68 5.61 11.46
CA ASN A 43 -14.48 4.92 12.46
C ASN A 43 -13.78 3.65 12.98
N SER A 44 -14.25 3.14 14.13
CA SER A 44 -13.64 1.99 14.81
C SER A 44 -13.60 0.74 13.94
N SER A 45 -14.63 0.48 13.13
CA SER A 45 -14.66 -0.69 12.24
C SER A 45 -13.61 -0.63 11.14
N LYS A 46 -13.35 0.55 10.55
CA LYS A 46 -12.27 0.74 9.57
C LYS A 46 -10.88 0.63 10.18
N GLN A 47 -10.69 1.16 11.40
CA GLN A 47 -9.41 1.02 12.10
C GLN A 47 -9.11 -0.45 12.43
N ALA A 48 -10.13 -1.21 12.84
CA ALA A 48 -10.02 -2.64 13.09
C ALA A 48 -9.67 -3.42 11.79
N GLU A 49 -10.43 -3.19 10.71
CA GLU A 49 -10.19 -3.80 9.41
C GLU A 49 -8.77 -3.49 8.89
N PHE A 50 -8.34 -2.23 8.98
CA PHE A 50 -6.98 -1.84 8.59
C PHE A 50 -5.91 -2.56 9.40
N LYS A 51 -6.07 -2.66 10.74
CA LYS A 51 -5.13 -3.38 11.61
C LYS A 51 -5.03 -4.86 11.25
N ASP A 52 -6.16 -5.49 10.92
CA ASP A 52 -6.17 -6.90 10.54
C ASP A 52 -5.54 -7.12 9.16
N ARG A 53 -5.75 -6.20 8.21
CA ARG A 53 -5.06 -6.24 6.93
C ARG A 53 -3.54 -6.18 7.07
N GLN A 54 -3.00 -5.37 7.97
CA GLN A 54 -1.54 -5.31 8.17
C GLN A 54 -0.91 -6.64 8.60
N LYS A 55 -1.70 -7.60 9.09
CA LYS A 55 -1.22 -8.94 9.49
C LYS A 55 -1.24 -9.95 8.35
N GLY A 56 -1.88 -9.63 7.21
CA GLY A 56 -1.98 -10.54 6.07
C GLY A 56 -0.65 -10.73 5.35
N ASP A 57 -0.37 -11.95 4.89
CA ASP A 57 0.72 -12.20 3.94
C ASP A 57 0.21 -11.98 2.51
N TYR A 58 0.52 -10.80 1.96
CA TYR A 58 0.11 -10.41 0.60
C TYR A 58 1.18 -10.71 -0.46
N LYS A 59 2.20 -11.52 -0.14
CA LYS A 59 3.20 -11.90 -1.13
C LYS A 59 2.52 -12.73 -2.22
N LEU A 60 2.54 -12.22 -3.45
CA LEU A 60 2.19 -13.01 -4.62
C LEU A 60 3.31 -14.03 -4.81
N GLY A 61 3.01 -15.31 -4.62
CA GLY A 61 3.91 -16.38 -5.02
C GLY A 61 4.20 -16.24 -6.53
N ILE A 62 5.46 -16.41 -6.93
CA ILE A 62 5.82 -16.49 -8.34
C ILE A 62 5.14 -17.75 -8.90
N GLN A 63 4.01 -17.60 -9.58
CA GLN A 63 3.43 -18.68 -10.37
C GLN A 63 4.27 -18.81 -11.63
N LYS A 64 5.30 -19.66 -11.57
CA LYS A 64 5.96 -20.13 -12.79
C LYS A 64 4.95 -20.97 -13.58
N ASP A 65 4.66 -20.47 -14.78
CA ASP A 65 4.23 -21.22 -15.96
C ASP A 65 2.84 -21.86 -15.96
N ARG A 66 1.92 -21.22 -16.69
CA ARG A 66 0.78 -21.91 -17.34
C ARG A 66 0.55 -21.48 -18.80
N VAL A 67 1.42 -20.63 -19.37
CA VAL A 67 1.17 -20.01 -20.70
C VAL A 67 2.13 -20.51 -21.80
N LEU A 68 3.20 -21.24 -21.47
CA LEU A 68 4.22 -21.60 -22.47
C LEU A 68 4.03 -22.95 -23.20
N GLU A 69 3.01 -23.75 -22.90
CA GLU A 69 2.84 -25.08 -23.53
C GLU A 69 1.95 -25.11 -24.78
N LYS A 70 1.31 -24.01 -25.19
CA LYS A 70 0.36 -24.01 -26.33
C LYS A 70 0.91 -23.52 -27.67
N VAL A 71 2.22 -23.32 -27.80
CA VAL A 71 2.83 -22.84 -29.05
C VAL A 71 3.82 -23.87 -29.61
N GLN A 72 3.37 -25.08 -29.93
CA GLN A 72 4.19 -26.02 -30.72
C GLN A 72 3.41 -27.02 -31.60
N GLU A 73 2.27 -26.62 -32.19
CA GLU A 73 1.56 -27.50 -33.15
C GLU A 73 1.16 -26.82 -34.48
N VAL A 74 1.70 -25.64 -34.80
CA VAL A 74 1.36 -24.95 -36.07
C VAL A 74 2.60 -24.51 -36.85
N ILE A 75 3.65 -25.33 -36.89
CA ILE A 75 4.69 -25.22 -37.94
C ILE A 75 5.25 -26.64 -38.14
N ILE A 76 4.74 -27.34 -39.15
CA ILE A 76 5.34 -28.39 -40.01
C ILE A 76 4.15 -29.21 -40.57
N VAL A 77 3.66 -28.78 -41.72
CA VAL A 77 3.19 -29.69 -42.77
C VAL A 77 3.87 -29.18 -44.04
N GLU A 78 4.62 -30.08 -44.67
CA GLU A 78 5.43 -29.86 -45.88
C GLU A 78 4.59 -29.42 -47.09
#